data_AF-A0A5R9F5T3-F1
#
_entry.id   AF-A0A5R9F5T3-F1
#
_cell.length_a   1.000
_cell.length_b   1.000
_cell.length_c   1.000
_cell.angle_alpha   90.00
_cell.angle_beta   90.00
_cell.angle_gamma   90.00
#
_symmetry.space_group_name_H-M   'P 1'
#
loop_
_entity.id
_entity.type
_entity.pdbx_description
1 polymer ?
#
loop_
_entity_poly.entity_id
_entity_poly.type
_entity_poly.pdbx_seq_one_letter_code
_entity_poly.pdbx_strand_id
1 'polypeptide(L)' 'MANVKFQLAREAVDKAEQLVKEDVSVESAEAIANQLAIAKNNLSLAFAHSSDAEKVQLEDYQQTLEELSDHFSNKPF' A
#
# COMPACT_ATOMS: atom_id res chain seq x y z
N MET A 1 7.60 -15.72 15.31
CA MET A 1 8.13 -14.37 15.09
C MET A 1 7.19 -13.70 14.12
N ALA A 2 6.34 -12.79 14.58
CA ALA A 2 5.41 -12.08 13.70
C ALA A 2 6.23 -11.32 12.64
N ASN A 3 5.87 -11.52 11.39
CA ASN A 3 6.66 -11.07 10.25
C ASN A 3 6.67 -9.53 10.23
N VAL A 4 7.74 -8.91 10.71
CA VAL A 4 7.87 -7.45 10.81
C VAL A 4 7.61 -6.78 9.45
N LYS A 5 7.98 -7.46 8.37
CA LYS A 5 7.72 -7.02 6.99
C LYS A 5 6.23 -6.97 6.65
N PHE A 6 5.46 -7.94 7.12
CA PHE A 6 4.01 -7.96 6.95
C PHE A 6 3.33 -6.81 7.71
N GLN A 7 3.79 -6.51 8.94
CA GLN A 7 3.29 -5.36 9.69
C GLN A 7 3.63 -4.03 8.99
N LEU A 8 4.84 -3.88 8.47
CA LEU A 8 5.24 -2.70 7.70
C LEU A 8 4.45 -2.53 6.40
N ALA A 9 4.13 -3.63 5.71
CA ALA A 9 3.29 -3.61 4.53
C ALA A 9 1.86 -3.14 4.89
N ARG A 10 1.26 -3.74 5.92
CA ARG A 10 -0.07 -3.36 6.40
C ARG A 10 -0.13 -1.89 6.84
N GLU A 11 0.81 -1.43 7.65
CA GLU A 11 0.85 -0.02 8.09
C GLU A 11 0.98 0.94 6.90
N ALA A 12 1.72 0.55 5.87
CA ALA A 12 1.89 1.38 4.68
C ALA A 12 0.59 1.46 3.85
N VAL A 13 -0.17 0.37 3.76
CA VAL A 13 -1.50 0.32 3.14
C VAL A 13 -2.51 1.16 3.94
N ASP A 14 -2.58 0.97 5.26
CA ASP A 14 -3.47 1.72 6.15
C ASP A 14 -3.19 3.24 6.06
N LYS A 15 -1.92 3.64 5.97
CA LYS A 15 -1.53 5.05 5.75
C LYS A 15 -1.95 5.56 4.38
N ALA A 16 -1.77 4.77 3.32
CA ALA A 16 -2.20 5.16 1.98
C ALA A 16 -3.72 5.34 1.92
N GLU A 17 -4.51 4.45 2.54
CA GLU A 17 -5.97 4.61 2.66
C GLU A 17 -6.36 5.87 3.41
N GLN A 18 -5.70 6.17 4.53
CA GLN A 18 -5.96 7.39 5.30
C GLN A 18 -5.69 8.63 4.47
N LEU A 19 -4.56 8.70 3.76
CA LEU A 19 -4.23 9.84 2.91
C LEU A 19 -5.21 10.00 1.73
N VAL A 20 -5.69 8.90 1.14
CA VAL A 20 -6.71 8.94 0.08
C VAL A 20 -8.08 9.41 0.63
N LYS A 21 -8.41 9.10 1.89
CA LYS A 21 -9.63 9.56 2.58
C LYS A 21 -9.56 11.00 3.08
N GLU A 22 -8.38 11.46 3.51
CA GLU A 22 -8.17 12.78 4.16
C GLU A 22 -8.04 13.97 3.21
N ASP A 23 -8.26 13.77 1.90
CA ASP A 23 -8.58 14.81 0.92
C ASP A 23 -7.44 15.32 0.01
N VAL A 24 -7.90 15.74 -1.17
CA VAL A 24 -7.26 15.84 -2.49
C VAL A 24 -6.56 17.19 -2.67
N SER A 25 -5.49 17.43 -1.91
CA SER A 25 -4.57 18.52 -2.24
C SER A 25 -3.46 18.04 -3.18
N VAL A 26 -2.96 18.91 -4.06
CA VAL A 26 -1.87 18.58 -4.99
C VAL A 26 -0.57 18.23 -4.24
N GLU A 27 -0.37 18.76 -3.03
CA GLU A 27 0.70 18.31 -2.12
C GLU A 27 0.44 16.91 -1.55
N SER A 28 -0.82 16.56 -1.31
CA SER A 28 -1.22 15.21 -0.89
C SER A 28 -1.01 14.18 -1.99
N ALA A 29 -1.08 14.59 -3.26
CA ALA A 29 -0.93 13.72 -4.41
C ALA A 29 0.46 13.08 -4.50
N GLU A 30 1.53 13.87 -4.36
CA GLU A 30 2.89 13.35 -4.30
C GLU A 30 3.12 12.50 -3.04
N ALA A 31 2.55 12.91 -1.90
CA ALA A 31 2.65 12.14 -0.66
C ALA A 31 1.97 10.77 -0.78
N ILE A 32 0.79 10.69 -1.38
CA ILE A 32 0.07 9.45 -1.67
C ILE A 32 0.88 8.57 -2.62
N ALA A 33 1.39 9.12 -3.72
CA ALA A 33 2.19 8.39 -4.68
C ALA A 33 3.47 7.80 -4.06
N ASN A 34 4.16 8.59 -3.22
CA ASN A 34 5.35 8.14 -2.49
C ASN A 34 5.00 7.05 -1.47
N GLN A 35 3.90 7.21 -0.73
CA GLN A 35 3.45 6.21 0.25
C GLN A 35 3.03 4.90 -0.42
N LEU A 36 2.36 4.95 -1.57
CA LEU A 36 2.05 3.78 -2.40
C LEU A 36 3.32 3.08 -2.88
N ALA A 37 4.34 3.82 -3.29
CA ALA A 37 5.62 3.25 -3.71
C ALA A 37 6.33 2.52 -2.55
N ILE A 38 6.33 3.12 -1.35
CA ILE A 38 6.86 2.50 -0.12
C ILE A 38 6.07 1.23 0.21
N ALA A 39 4.75 1.28 0.15
CA ALA A 39 3.88 0.13 0.41
C ALA A 39 4.17 -1.02 -0.55
N LYS A 40 4.28 -0.75 -1.87
CA LYS A 40 4.64 -1.74 -2.89
C LYS A 40 6.03 -2.35 -2.66
N ASN A 41 7.02 -1.53 -2.27
CA ASN A 41 8.36 -2.03 -1.96
C ASN A 41 8.35 -2.94 -0.73
N ASN A 42 7.69 -2.51 0.35
CA ASN A 42 7.54 -3.31 1.57
C ASN A 42 6.78 -4.62 1.31
N LEU A 43 5.75 -4.59 0.46
CA LEU A 43 5.03 -5.79 0.02
C LEU A 43 5.91 -6.76 -0.75
N SER A 44 6.68 -6.27 -1.72
CA SER A 44 7.63 -7.10 -2.49
C SER A 44 8.68 -7.75 -1.58
N LEU A 45 9.23 -6.97 -0.63
CA LEU A 45 10.16 -7.50 0.38
C LEU A 45 9.48 -8.49 1.32
N ALA A 46 8.25 -8.23 1.76
CA ALA A 46 7.49 -9.16 2.58
C ALA A 46 7.25 -10.47 1.81
N PHE A 47 6.85 -10.39 0.54
CA PHE A 47 6.56 -11.55 -0.31
C PHE A 47 7.78 -12.46 -0.49
N ALA A 48 8.97 -11.87 -0.68
CA ALA A 48 10.22 -12.61 -0.79
C ALA A 48 10.62 -13.36 0.50
N HIS A 49 10.14 -12.91 1.66
CA HIS A 49 10.46 -13.48 2.97
C HIS A 49 9.25 -14.14 3.67
N SER A 50 8.15 -14.36 2.94
CA SER A 50 6.90 -14.89 3.47
C SER A 50 6.66 -16.35 3.08
N SER A 51 5.99 -17.08 3.96
CA SER A 51 5.46 -18.41 3.67
C SER A 51 4.27 -18.34 2.70
N ASP A 52 3.91 -19.46 2.07
CA ASP A 52 2.82 -19.46 1.08
C ASP A 52 1.47 -19.02 1.66
N ALA A 53 1.22 -19.27 2.96
CA ALA A 53 0.03 -18.76 3.64
C ALA A 53 0.03 -17.23 3.82
N GLU A 54 1.20 -16.64 4.08
CA GLU A 54 1.36 -15.18 4.21
C GLU A 54 1.32 -14.49 2.84
N LYS A 55 1.79 -15.16 1.77
CA LYS A 55 1.71 -14.65 0.40
C LYS A 55 0.27 -14.40 -0.05
N VAL A 56 -0.68 -15.27 0.32
CA VAL A 56 -2.11 -15.07 0.03
C VAL A 56 -2.62 -13.78 0.67
N GLN A 57 -2.21 -13.48 1.90
CA GLN A 57 -2.59 -12.23 2.57
C GLN A 57 -1.88 -11.01 1.96
N LEU A 58 -0.65 -11.18 1.49
CA LEU A 58 0.09 -10.13 0.78
C LEU A 58 -0.50 -9.82 -0.59
N GLU A 59 -1.02 -10.82 -1.31
CA GLU A 59 -1.74 -10.61 -2.58
C GLU A 59 -2.99 -9.75 -2.37
N ASP A 60 -3.74 -9.96 -1.30
CA ASP A 60 -4.92 -9.15 -0.95
C ASP A 60 -4.54 -7.67 -0.71
N TYR A 61 -3.43 -7.43 0.01
CA TYR A 61 -2.91 -6.07 0.16
C TYR A 61 -2.37 -5.48 -1.14
N GLN A 62 -1.79 -6.30 -2.01
CA GLN A 62 -1.30 -5.85 -3.31
C GLN A 62 -2.47 -5.40 -4.20
N GLN A 63 -3.58 -6.14 -4.20
CA GLN A 63 -4.80 -5.76 -4.89
C GLN A 63 -5.40 -4.48 -4.31
N THR A 64 -5.42 -4.34 -2.98
CA THR A 64 -5.87 -3.11 -2.30
C THR A 64 -5.06 -1.89 -2.72
N LEU A 65 -3.72 -2.02 -2.85
CA LEU A 65 -2.86 -0.93 -3.33
C LEU A 65 -3.09 -0.58 -4.79
N GLU A 66 -3.40 -1.56 -5.64
CA GLU A 66 -3.78 -1.30 -7.03
C GLU A 66 -5.10 -0.55 -7.10
N GLU A 67 -6.11 -0.97 -6.34
CA GLU A 67 -7.40 -0.27 -6.27
C GLU A 67 -7.26 1.16 -5.75
N LEU A 68 -6.42 1.38 -4.73
CA LEU A 68 -6.11 2.73 -4.23
C LEU A 68 -5.35 3.57 -5.27
N SER A 69 -4.39 2.96 -5.96
CA SER A 69 -3.62 3.60 -7.03
C SER A 69 -4.53 4.00 -8.20
N ASP A 70 -5.45 3.14 -8.60
CA ASP A 70 -6.40 3.39 -9.68
C ASP A 70 -7.43 4.45 -9.25
N HIS A 71 -7.96 4.36 -8.03
CA HIS A 71 -8.88 5.37 -7.50
C HIS A 71 -8.23 6.75 -7.42
N PHE A 72 -6.94 6.81 -7.08
CA PHE A 72 -6.17 8.05 -7.07
C PHE A 72 -5.84 8.56 -8.49
N SER A 73 -5.38 7.68 -9.38
CA SER A 73 -5.01 8.01 -10.77
C SER A 73 -6.22 8.45 -11.62
N ASN A 74 -7.41 7.92 -11.30
CA ASN A 74 -8.64 8.16 -12.06
C ASN A 74 -9.49 9.33 -11.51
N LYS A 75 -9.03 10.05 -10.47
CA LYS A 75 -9.65 11.32 -10.06
C LYS A 75 -9.25 12.41 -11.06
N PRO A 76 -10.20 13.00 -11.82
CA PRO A 76 -9.89 14.16 -12.64
C PRO A 76 -9.53 15.34 -11.72
N PHE A 77 -8.36 15.93 -11.94
CA PHE A 77 -7.98 17.23 -11.38
C PHE A 77 -8.97 18.33 -11.81
#